data_AF-A0A3N4IB30-F1
#
_entry.id   AF-A0A3N4IB30-F1
#
_cell.length_a   1.000
_cell.length_b   1.000
_cell.length_c   1.000
_cell.angle_alpha   90.00
_cell.angle_beta   90.00
_cell.angle_gamma   90.00
#
_symmetry.space_group_name_H-M   'P 1'
#
loop_
_entity.id
_entity.type
_entity.pdbx_description
1 polymer ?
#
loop_
_entity_poly.entity_id
_entity_poly.type
_entity_poly.pdbx_seq_one_letter_code
_entity_poly.pdbx_strand_id
1 'polypeptide(L)'
;MSLSLPARLGLGLPSLRSSIPSLTITLPAISINLPSLLPGLLESLLRAVPKKKTTHSKKRMRQLAGKGLKEDISLVRCPACGNVKRSHIFCPHCFDRIKAIFKKWDRAKVETEKKGEKYFYPCYPYEEVAKAGLEVPDMLTEELREAARKASRQ
;
A
#
# COMPACT_ATOMS: atom_id res chain seq x y z
N MET A 1 56.05 22.99 20.37
CA MET A 1 54.68 22.48 20.57
C MET A 1 54.03 22.38 19.20
N SER A 2 54.08 21.18 18.62
CA SER A 2 53.66 20.86 17.26
C SER A 2 52.14 20.81 17.16
N LEU A 3 51.56 21.67 16.32
CA LEU A 3 50.14 21.65 15.97
C LEU A 3 49.91 20.56 14.91
N SER A 4 49.23 19.49 15.32
CA SER A 4 48.76 18.42 14.45
C SER A 4 47.59 18.89 13.57
N LEU A 5 47.73 18.77 12.25
CA LEU A 5 46.62 18.84 11.29
C LEU A 5 45.79 17.56 11.37
N PRO A 6 44.43 17.63 11.39
CA PRO A 6 43.62 16.43 11.24
C PRO A 6 43.53 15.98 9.78
N ALA A 7 43.41 14.66 9.66
CA ALA A 7 43.45 13.87 8.45
C ALA A 7 42.41 14.29 7.40
N ARG A 8 42.84 14.20 6.14
CA ARG A 8 41.98 14.23 4.95
C ARG A 8 41.04 13.02 4.98
N LEU A 9 39.75 13.27 5.26
CA LEU A 9 38.71 12.30 4.96
C LEU A 9 38.50 12.25 3.44
N GLY A 10 39.00 11.17 2.84
CA GLY A 10 38.74 10.83 1.45
C GLY A 10 37.25 10.62 1.25
N LEU A 11 36.60 11.57 0.57
CA LEU A 11 35.29 11.36 -0.01
C LEU A 11 35.46 10.41 -1.20
N GLY A 12 35.34 9.11 -0.94
CA GLY A 12 35.14 8.11 -1.97
C GLY A 12 33.80 8.38 -2.63
N LEU A 13 33.79 9.07 -3.78
CA LEU A 13 32.61 9.13 -4.61
C LEU A 13 32.31 7.71 -5.12
N PRO A 14 31.14 7.12 -4.82
CA PRO A 14 30.73 5.92 -5.52
C PRO A 14 30.57 6.28 -6.99
N SER A 15 31.32 5.58 -7.83
CA SER A 15 31.22 5.65 -9.29
C SER A 15 29.81 5.23 -9.71
N LEU A 16 28.91 6.20 -9.80
CA LEU A 16 27.59 6.06 -10.41
C LEU A 16 27.83 5.90 -11.91
N ARG A 17 28.07 4.66 -12.33
CA ARG A 17 28.01 4.26 -13.74
C ARG A 17 26.55 4.30 -14.16
N SER A 18 26.09 5.51 -14.46
CA SER A 18 24.80 5.75 -15.10
C SER A 18 24.84 5.09 -16.48
N SER A 19 24.31 3.88 -16.57
CA SER A 19 23.94 3.27 -17.85
C SER A 19 22.81 4.12 -18.43
N ILE A 20 23.15 5.08 -19.29
CA ILE A 20 22.16 5.79 -20.09
C ILE A 20 21.77 4.79 -21.17
N PRO A 21 20.54 4.24 -21.19
CA PRO A 21 20.11 3.45 -22.33
C PRO A 21 20.14 4.36 -23.54
N SER A 22 20.96 4.02 -24.54
CA SER A 22 20.94 4.65 -25.85
C SER A 22 19.59 4.36 -26.50
N LEU A 23 18.60 5.20 -26.19
CA LEU A 23 17.35 5.25 -26.93
C LEU A 23 17.68 5.81 -28.31
N THR A 24 18.05 4.94 -29.23
CA THR A 24 18.05 5.25 -30.67
C THR A 24 16.59 5.41 -31.07
N ILE A 25 16.07 6.63 -30.92
CA ILE A 25 14.79 7.01 -31.49
C ILE A 25 15.02 7.03 -33.00
N THR A 26 14.53 6.01 -33.71
CA THR A 26 14.41 6.06 -35.16
C THR A 26 13.29 7.04 -35.47
N LEU A 27 13.59 8.34 -35.52
CA LEU A 27 12.64 9.32 -35.99
C LEU A 27 12.44 9.07 -37.50
N PRO A 28 11.23 8.72 -37.97
CA PRO A 28 10.94 8.83 -39.39
C PRO A 28 11.21 10.28 -39.79
N ALA A 29 11.84 10.47 -40.95
CA ALA A 29 12.20 11.78 -41.48
C ALA A 29 10.93 12.62 -41.74
N ILE A 30 10.41 13.26 -40.69
CA ILE A 30 9.50 14.37 -40.81
C ILE A 30 10.37 15.49 -41.37
N SER A 31 10.18 15.83 -42.65
CA SER A 31 10.73 17.07 -43.22
C SER A 31 9.97 18.25 -42.63
N ILE A 32 10.21 18.52 -41.34
CA ILE A 32 9.84 19.80 -40.76
C ILE A 32 10.66 20.81 -41.55
N ASN A 33 9.99 21.66 -42.32
CA ASN A 33 10.63 22.79 -42.99
C ASN A 33 11.19 23.69 -41.87
N LEU A 34 12.48 23.51 -41.59
CA LEU A 34 13.13 23.92 -40.34
C LEU A 34 13.86 25.27 -40.46
N PRO A 35 13.16 26.38 -40.79
CA PRO A 35 13.67 27.71 -40.40
C PRO A 35 12.68 28.57 -39.60
N SER A 36 11.38 28.23 -39.56
CA SER A 36 10.34 29.09 -38.96
C SER A 36 9.87 28.67 -37.56
N LEU A 37 10.07 27.40 -37.17
CA LEU A 37 9.69 26.89 -35.83
C LEU A 37 10.86 26.84 -34.84
N LEU A 38 12.10 26.79 -35.32
CA LEU A 38 13.31 26.86 -34.51
C LEU A 38 13.46 28.16 -33.72
N PRO A 39 13.21 29.36 -34.30
CA PRO A 39 13.43 30.61 -33.58
C PRO A 39 12.51 30.71 -32.37
N GLY A 40 11.24 30.36 -32.50
CA GLY A 40 10.27 30.41 -31.39
C GLY A 40 10.55 29.40 -30.28
N LEU A 41 10.97 28.18 -30.63
CA LEU A 41 11.28 27.13 -29.66
C LEU A 41 12.62 27.39 -28.94
N LEU A 42 13.64 27.85 -29.66
CA LEU A 42 14.95 28.18 -29.09
C LEU A 42 14.88 29.48 -28.27
N GLU A 43 14.17 30.50 -28.74
CA GLU A 43 13.95 31.73 -27.96
C GLU A 43 13.28 31.40 -26.62
N SER A 44 12.24 30.54 -26.63
CA SER A 44 11.58 30.08 -25.40
C SER A 44 12.52 29.30 -24.48
N LEU A 45 13.38 28.44 -25.03
CA LEU A 45 14.36 27.66 -24.28
C LEU A 45 15.44 28.55 -23.66
N LEU A 46 16.01 29.49 -24.43
CA LEU A 46 17.00 30.45 -23.93
C LEU A 46 16.40 31.43 -22.90
N ARG A 47 15.11 31.77 -23.01
CA ARG A 47 14.38 32.58 -22.02
C ARG A 47 14.09 31.79 -20.72
N ALA A 48 13.88 30.48 -20.81
CA ALA A 48 13.53 29.62 -19.68
C ALA A 48 14.72 29.21 -18.80
N VAL A 49 15.97 29.44 -19.26
CA VAL A 49 17.16 29.17 -18.45
C VAL A 49 17.25 30.16 -17.28
N PRO A 50 17.43 29.69 -16.04
CA PRO A 50 17.59 30.58 -14.90
C PRO A 50 18.78 31.51 -15.11
N LYS A 51 18.51 32.82 -15.16
CA LYS A 51 19.52 33.86 -15.43
C LYS A 51 20.69 33.85 -14.44
N LYS A 52 20.43 33.45 -13.19
CA LYS A 52 21.40 33.45 -12.08
C LYS A 52 21.15 32.26 -11.13
N LYS A 53 22.22 31.78 -10.51
CA LYS A 53 22.16 30.75 -9.46
C LYS A 53 21.43 31.30 -8.23
N THR A 54 20.52 30.51 -7.67
CA THR A 54 19.82 30.86 -6.43
C THR A 54 20.78 30.88 -5.22
N THR A 55 20.58 31.82 -4.29
CA THR A 55 21.36 31.88 -3.04
C THR A 55 21.03 30.72 -2.10
N HIS A 56 21.95 30.39 -1.19
CA HIS A 56 21.73 29.34 -0.19
C HIS A 56 20.47 29.57 0.65
N SER A 57 20.23 30.82 1.07
CA SER A 57 19.04 31.21 1.84
C SER A 57 17.74 30.95 1.06
N LYS A 58 17.64 31.40 -0.20
CA LYS A 58 16.45 31.19 -1.04
C LYS A 58 16.18 29.70 -1.30
N LYS A 59 17.23 28.91 -1.52
CA LYS A 59 17.12 27.44 -1.66
C LYS A 59 16.59 26.81 -0.38
N ARG A 60 17.17 27.15 0.78
CA ARG A 60 16.79 26.62 2.09
C ARG A 60 15.34 26.96 2.46
N MET A 61 14.92 28.21 2.26
CA MET A 61 13.52 28.62 2.51
C MET A 61 12.55 27.84 1.62
N ARG A 62 12.86 27.68 0.33
CA ARG A 62 12.01 26.88 -0.58
C ARG A 62 11.94 25.41 -0.17
N GLN A 63 13.01 24.84 0.40
CA GLN A 63 13.09 23.41 0.72
C GLN A 63 12.56 23.07 2.11
N LEU A 64 12.76 23.92 3.11
CA LEU A 64 12.51 23.60 4.52
C LEU A 64 11.31 24.34 5.12
N ALA A 65 10.97 25.54 4.64
CA ALA A 65 9.88 26.31 5.23
C ALA A 65 8.53 25.59 4.98
N GLY A 66 7.89 25.14 6.05
CA GLY A 66 6.58 24.48 6.01
C GLY A 66 6.55 23.10 5.35
N LYS A 67 7.73 22.53 5.01
CA LYS A 67 7.87 21.23 4.33
C LYS A 67 8.43 20.14 5.26
N GLY A 68 8.37 20.35 6.57
CA GLY A 68 8.72 19.33 7.54
C GLY A 68 7.80 18.12 7.42
N LEU A 69 8.33 16.93 7.72
CA LEU A 69 7.49 15.75 7.90
C LEU A 69 6.60 16.00 9.11
N LYS A 70 5.28 15.96 8.90
CA LYS A 70 4.32 16.09 9.99
C LYS A 70 4.41 14.86 10.88
N GLU A 71 4.33 15.07 12.19
CA GLU A 71 4.22 14.00 13.16
C GLU A 71 2.86 13.29 13.07
N ASP A 72 2.88 11.95 13.11
CA ASP A 72 1.66 11.15 13.14
C ASP A 72 1.15 11.08 14.60
N ILE A 73 0.16 11.92 14.96
CA ILE A 73 -0.48 11.93 16.30
C ILE A 73 -1.37 10.69 16.50
N SER A 74 -1.73 10.01 15.41
CA SER A 74 -2.70 8.91 15.37
C SER A 74 -2.14 7.54 15.76
N LEU A 75 -0.99 7.46 16.43
CA LEU A 75 -0.40 6.19 16.85
C LEU A 75 -0.95 5.73 18.20
N VAL A 76 -1.57 4.55 18.23
CA VAL A 76 -2.19 3.94 19.42
C VAL A 76 -1.62 2.54 19.64
N ARG A 77 -1.62 2.05 20.89
CA ARG A 77 -1.23 0.66 21.19
C ARG A 77 -2.33 -0.32 20.78
N CYS A 78 -1.94 -1.45 20.20
CA CYS A 78 -2.86 -2.52 19.84
C CYS A 78 -3.36 -3.24 21.11
N PRO A 79 -4.67 -3.43 21.30
CA PRO A 79 -5.21 -4.11 22.48
C PRO A 79 -4.87 -5.61 22.54
N ALA A 80 -4.60 -6.24 21.39
CA ALA A 80 -4.33 -7.68 21.33
C ALA A 80 -2.84 -8.03 21.49
N CYS A 81 -1.93 -7.26 20.87
CA CYS A 81 -0.50 -7.59 20.85
C CYS A 81 0.42 -6.53 21.49
N GLY A 82 -0.10 -5.37 21.89
CA GLY A 82 0.69 -4.28 22.49
C GLY A 82 1.60 -3.49 21.51
N ASN A 83 1.73 -3.93 20.26
CA ASN A 83 2.48 -3.19 19.24
C ASN A 83 1.79 -1.87 18.87
N VAL A 84 2.57 -0.88 18.43
CA VAL A 84 2.02 0.39 17.95
C VAL A 84 1.32 0.18 16.61
N LYS A 85 0.13 0.75 16.46
CA LYS A 85 -0.65 0.77 15.24
C LYS A 85 -1.21 2.17 14.99
N ARG A 86 -1.73 2.43 13.78
CA ARG A 86 -2.51 3.65 13.50
C ARG A 86 -3.93 3.53 14.04
N SER A 87 -4.52 4.65 14.48
CA SER A 87 -5.92 4.72 14.87
C SER A 87 -6.80 4.38 13.66
N HIS A 88 -7.91 3.67 13.92
CA HIS A 88 -8.86 3.17 12.90
C HIS A 88 -8.33 2.16 11.88
N ILE A 89 -7.05 1.81 11.91
CA ILE A 89 -6.48 0.76 11.06
C ILE A 89 -6.27 -0.52 11.90
N PHE A 90 -6.53 -1.67 11.29
CA PHE A 90 -6.25 -2.94 11.92
C PHE A 90 -4.74 -3.16 12.08
N CYS A 91 -4.31 -3.86 13.13
CA CYS A 91 -2.88 -4.02 13.40
C CYS A 91 -2.22 -4.92 12.35
N PRO A 92 -1.15 -4.48 11.66
CA PRO A 92 -0.48 -5.30 10.63
C PRO A 92 0.03 -6.62 11.22
N HIS A 93 0.63 -6.59 12.41
CA HIS A 93 1.14 -7.80 13.05
C HIS A 93 0.04 -8.81 13.41
N CYS A 94 -1.10 -8.35 13.93
CA CYS A 94 -2.23 -9.25 14.18
C CYS A 94 -2.80 -9.80 12.88
N PHE A 95 -2.86 -8.98 11.84
CA PHE A 95 -3.37 -9.38 10.53
C PHE A 95 -2.55 -10.49 9.90
N ASP A 96 -1.22 -10.37 9.96
CA ASP A 96 -0.33 -11.37 9.39
C ASP A 96 -0.44 -12.71 10.11
N ARG A 97 -0.61 -12.69 11.45
CA ARG A 97 -0.85 -13.90 12.24
C ARG A 97 -2.18 -14.56 11.87
N ILE A 98 -3.25 -13.78 11.80
CA ILE A 98 -4.59 -14.26 11.42
C ILE A 98 -4.57 -14.83 10.00
N LYS A 99 -3.95 -14.13 9.05
CA LYS A 99 -3.75 -14.62 7.68
C LYS A 99 -2.96 -15.93 7.63
N ALA A 100 -1.92 -16.07 8.44
CA ALA A 100 -1.15 -17.31 8.52
C ALA A 100 -1.99 -18.47 9.04
N ILE A 101 -2.88 -18.22 10.02
CA ILE A 101 -3.84 -19.21 10.52
C ILE A 101 -4.82 -19.61 9.41
N PHE A 102 -5.47 -18.64 8.75
CA PHE A 102 -6.40 -18.93 7.65
C PHE A 102 -5.74 -19.69 6.51
N LYS A 103 -4.51 -19.32 6.12
CA LYS A 103 -3.76 -20.03 5.08
C LYS A 103 -3.45 -21.48 5.47
N LYS A 104 -3.18 -21.76 6.75
CA LYS A 104 -3.01 -23.14 7.23
C LYS A 104 -4.32 -23.92 7.13
N TRP A 105 -5.45 -23.27 7.46
CA TRP A 105 -6.77 -23.89 7.37
C TRP A 105 -7.16 -24.18 5.92
N ASP A 106 -6.90 -23.25 5.00
CA ASP A 106 -7.14 -23.47 3.56
C ASP A 106 -6.31 -24.63 3.01
N ARG A 107 -5.05 -24.78 3.46
CA ARG A 107 -4.21 -25.92 3.08
C ARG A 107 -4.73 -27.24 3.65
N ALA A 108 -5.16 -27.24 4.91
CA ALA A 108 -5.77 -28.42 5.53
C ALA A 108 -7.04 -28.85 4.79
N LYS A 109 -7.87 -27.90 4.31
CA LYS A 109 -9.04 -28.21 3.46
C LYS A 109 -8.64 -28.89 2.15
N VAL A 110 -7.58 -28.41 1.49
CA VAL A 110 -7.06 -29.05 0.27
C VAL A 110 -6.61 -30.48 0.55
N GLU A 111 -6.05 -30.76 1.74
CA GLU A 111 -5.66 -32.12 2.14
C GLU A 111 -6.85 -33.02 2.45
N THR A 112 -7.90 -32.52 3.10
CA THR A 112 -9.14 -33.27 3.37
C THR A 112 -9.93 -33.55 2.09
N GLU A 113 -10.01 -32.57 1.18
CA GLU A 113 -10.62 -32.73 -0.15
C GLU A 113 -9.87 -33.76 -1.00
N LYS A 114 -8.53 -33.76 -0.98
CA LYS A 114 -7.71 -34.79 -1.64
C LYS A 114 -7.90 -36.18 -1.06
N LYS A 115 -8.27 -36.29 0.22
CA LYS A 115 -8.60 -37.55 0.89
C LYS A 115 -10.07 -37.96 0.71
N GLY A 116 -10.86 -37.19 -0.05
CA GLY A 116 -12.27 -37.50 -0.33
C GLY A 116 -13.25 -37.15 0.78
N GLU A 117 -12.83 -36.40 1.81
CA GLU A 117 -13.73 -35.85 2.82
C GLU A 117 -14.25 -34.50 2.37
N LYS A 118 -15.45 -34.55 1.79
CA LYS A 118 -16.20 -33.42 1.26
C LYS A 118 -16.81 -32.67 2.44
N TYR A 119 -16.39 -31.41 2.63
CA TYR A 119 -16.91 -30.39 3.56
C TYR A 119 -16.32 -30.34 4.99
N PHE A 120 -15.43 -29.37 5.21
CA PHE A 120 -15.12 -28.83 6.53
C PHE A 120 -14.94 -27.31 6.42
N TYR A 121 -15.85 -26.51 6.97
CA TYR A 121 -15.78 -25.04 7.04
C TYR A 121 -15.47 -24.60 8.48
N PRO A 122 -14.19 -24.36 8.83
CA PRO A 122 -13.87 -23.76 10.10
C PRO A 122 -14.02 -22.24 9.95
N CYS A 123 -14.96 -21.65 10.70
CA CYS A 123 -15.39 -20.23 10.75
C CYS A 123 -16.75 -19.86 10.11
N TYR A 124 -17.79 -20.62 10.44
CA TYR A 124 -18.95 -20.01 11.09
C TYR A 124 -19.43 -21.02 12.15
N PRO A 125 -19.50 -20.68 13.45
CA PRO A 125 -20.17 -21.56 14.39
C PRO A 125 -21.68 -21.40 14.14
N TYR A 126 -22.20 -22.11 13.14
CA TYR A 126 -23.62 -22.47 13.10
C TYR A 126 -23.84 -23.87 13.66
N GLU A 127 -22.84 -24.75 13.57
CA GLU A 127 -22.94 -26.11 14.12
C GLU A 127 -22.63 -26.21 15.62
N GLU A 128 -21.93 -25.24 16.21
CA GLU A 128 -21.68 -25.23 17.67
C GLU A 128 -22.83 -24.59 18.46
N VAL A 129 -23.57 -23.61 17.89
CA VAL A 129 -24.86 -23.18 18.47
C VAL A 129 -25.94 -24.25 18.31
N ALA A 130 -25.92 -25.02 17.23
CA ALA A 130 -26.81 -26.18 17.06
C ALA A 130 -26.50 -27.33 18.03
N LYS A 131 -25.22 -27.53 18.42
CA LYS A 131 -24.80 -28.54 19.42
C LYS A 131 -24.93 -28.07 20.86
N ALA A 132 -24.93 -26.75 21.10
CA ALA A 132 -25.13 -26.14 22.42
C ALA A 132 -26.62 -26.07 22.83
N GLY A 133 -27.56 -26.48 21.97
CA GLY A 133 -28.98 -26.56 22.31
C GLY A 133 -29.66 -25.21 22.54
N LEU A 134 -29.07 -24.09 22.08
CA LEU A 134 -29.80 -22.84 21.95
C LEU A 134 -30.39 -22.77 20.54
N GLU A 135 -31.69 -22.97 20.44
CA GLU A 135 -32.44 -22.75 19.20
C GLU A 135 -32.25 -21.31 18.73
N VAL A 136 -31.66 -21.13 17.55
CA VAL A 136 -31.69 -19.86 16.83
C VAL A 136 -33.10 -19.78 16.20
N PRO A 137 -33.95 -18.81 16.57
CA PRO A 137 -35.27 -18.71 15.96
C PRO A 137 -35.13 -18.25 14.50
N ASP A 138 -35.19 -19.21 13.58
CA ASP A 138 -35.36 -18.99 12.15
C ASP A 138 -36.78 -18.49 11.89
N MET A 139 -36.96 -17.16 11.95
CA MET A 139 -38.21 -16.43 11.70
C MET A 139 -38.91 -16.82 10.37
N LEU A 140 -38.17 -17.41 9.43
CA LEU A 140 -38.70 -17.83 8.12
C LEU A 140 -39.52 -19.13 8.16
N THR A 141 -39.27 -20.01 9.13
CA THR A 141 -39.94 -21.32 9.19
C THR A 141 -41.29 -21.27 9.90
N GLU A 142 -41.45 -20.36 10.88
CA GLU A 142 -42.75 -20.15 11.55
C GLU A 142 -43.73 -19.35 10.69
N GLU A 143 -43.26 -18.35 9.92
CA GLU A 143 -44.15 -17.63 8.99
C GLU A 143 -44.73 -18.54 7.90
N LEU A 144 -43.93 -19.47 7.36
CA LEU A 144 -44.42 -20.46 6.39
C LEU A 144 -45.37 -21.50 7.01
N ARG A 145 -45.16 -21.88 8.28
CA ARG A 145 -46.08 -22.74 9.04
C ARG A 145 -47.37 -22.02 9.42
N GLU A 146 -47.31 -20.73 9.76
CA GLU A 146 -48.50 -19.90 9.98
C GLU A 146 -49.26 -19.61 8.70
N ALA A 147 -48.57 -19.36 7.59
CA ALA A 147 -49.19 -19.24 6.27
C ALA A 147 -49.89 -20.55 5.86
N ALA A 148 -49.26 -21.71 6.12
CA ALA A 148 -49.89 -23.02 5.89
C ALA A 148 -51.09 -23.28 6.83
N ARG A 149 -51.01 -22.87 8.11
CA ARG A 149 -52.12 -22.94 9.07
C ARG A 149 -53.27 -21.98 8.75
N LYS A 150 -52.98 -20.83 8.14
CA LYS A 150 -53.98 -19.89 7.61
C LYS A 150 -54.63 -20.45 6.33
N ALA A 151 -53.84 -21.05 5.46
CA ALA A 151 -54.32 -21.68 4.22
C ALA A 151 -55.21 -22.90 4.49
N SER A 152 -55.01 -23.62 5.60
CA SER A 152 -55.87 -24.77 5.96
C SER A 152 -57.16 -24.40 6.70
N ARG A 153 -57.33 -23.14 7.11
CA ARG A 153 -58.53 -22.63 7.78
C ARG A 153 -59.49 -21.87 6.85
N GLN A 154 -59.08 -21.63 5.61
CA GLN A 154 -59.91 -21.02 4.56
C GLN A 154 -60.54 -22.11 3.68
#